data_AF-A0A1X0FNM9-F1
#
_entry.id   AF-A0A1X0FNM9-F1
#
_cell.length_a   1.000
_cell.length_b   1.000
_cell.length_c   1.000
_cell.angle_alpha   90.00
_cell.angle_beta   90.00
_cell.angle_gamma   90.00
#
_symmetry.space_group_name_H-M   'P 1'
#
loop_
_entity.id
_entity.type
_entity.pdbx_description
1 polymer ?
#
loop_
_entity_poly.entity_id
_entity_poly.type
_entity_poly.pdbx_seq_one_letter_code
_entity_poly.pdbx_strand_id
1 'polypeptide(L)'
;MAGVKATIEAANAAAVAPTVQLAAAAADEVSVAISALFSQHGAAFQAASTQAAAFHAQFVQTLTGAGNSYALAESFNAGPLQPVLDLVNTPTQLLLGRPLIGDGADGTAARPNGGAGGLLYGNGGNGFSQTTAGAAGGAGGSAGLIGNGGAGGSGGAGAVGGAGGNGGWLYGNGGIGGAGGTATALGSSGGAGGAGGSAWLLGSGGAGGAGANGANGNGVTAGGAGGSGG
;
A
#
# COMPACT_ATOMS: atom_id res chain seq x y z
N MET A 1 -5.73 -6.77 -18.93
CA MET A 1 -6.39 -8.06 -19.24
C MET A 1 -6.29 -8.50 -20.71
N ALA A 2 -5.62 -7.75 -21.59
CA ALA A 2 -5.44 -8.12 -23.01
C ALA A 2 -4.61 -9.41 -23.21
N GLY A 3 -3.65 -9.68 -22.31
CA GLY A 3 -2.79 -10.87 -22.40
C GLY A 3 -3.55 -12.20 -22.27
N VAL A 4 -4.52 -12.29 -21.35
CA VAL A 4 -5.32 -13.51 -21.13
C VAL A 4 -6.25 -13.80 -22.31
N LYS A 5 -6.85 -12.75 -22.91
CA LYS A 5 -7.66 -12.88 -24.11
C LYS A 5 -6.84 -13.45 -25.28
N ALA A 6 -5.66 -12.88 -25.52
CA ALA A 6 -4.80 -13.29 -26.63
C ALA A 6 -4.31 -14.76 -26.50
N THR A 7 -3.96 -15.21 -25.29
CA THR A 7 -3.57 -16.60 -25.07
C THR A 7 -4.73 -17.57 -25.25
N ILE A 8 -5.94 -17.22 -24.81
CA ILE A 8 -7.13 -18.07 -25.00
C ILE A 8 -7.53 -18.15 -26.48
N GLU A 9 -7.52 -17.03 -27.21
CA GLU A 9 -7.81 -17.03 -28.65
C GLU A 9 -6.79 -17.84 -29.45
N ALA A 10 -5.49 -17.74 -29.10
CA ALA A 10 -4.45 -18.53 -29.73
C ALA A 10 -4.60 -20.04 -29.43
N ALA A 11 -4.92 -20.41 -28.20
CA ALA A 11 -5.14 -21.80 -27.81
C ALA A 11 -6.38 -22.41 -28.52
N ASN A 12 -7.48 -21.66 -28.58
CA ASN A 12 -8.69 -22.11 -29.27
C ASN A 12 -8.49 -22.26 -30.78
N ALA A 13 -7.72 -21.36 -31.41
CA ALA A 13 -7.37 -21.46 -32.82
C ALA A 13 -6.49 -22.69 -33.11
N ALA A 14 -5.49 -22.97 -32.27
CA ALA A 14 -4.63 -24.15 -32.40
C ALA A 14 -5.41 -25.48 -32.25
N ALA A 15 -6.48 -25.48 -31.46
CA ALA A 15 -7.31 -26.66 -31.21
C ALA A 15 -8.31 -26.97 -32.36
N VAL A 16 -8.53 -26.09 -33.34
CA VAL A 16 -9.51 -26.29 -34.42
C VAL A 16 -9.22 -27.56 -35.23
N ALA A 17 -8.01 -27.66 -35.81
CA ALA A 17 -7.64 -28.78 -36.66
C ALA A 17 -7.75 -30.15 -35.96
N PRO A 18 -7.21 -30.35 -34.74
CA PRO A 18 -7.29 -31.65 -34.07
C PRO A 18 -8.68 -32.00 -33.51
N THR A 19 -9.66 -31.07 -33.49
CA THR A 19 -10.99 -31.34 -32.91
C THR A 19 -12.14 -31.31 -33.92
N VAL A 20 -11.98 -30.64 -35.06
CA VAL A 20 -13.04 -30.48 -36.09
C VAL A 20 -12.76 -31.30 -37.34
N GLN A 21 -11.51 -31.70 -37.57
CA GLN A 21 -11.10 -32.47 -38.76
C GLN A 21 -10.70 -33.90 -38.38
N LEU A 22 -11.50 -34.56 -37.53
CA LEU A 22 -11.19 -35.90 -37.05
C LEU A 22 -11.44 -36.93 -38.16
N ALA A 23 -10.40 -37.67 -38.56
CA ALA A 23 -10.55 -38.80 -39.46
C ALA A 23 -11.13 -40.01 -38.69
N ALA A 24 -11.94 -40.84 -39.36
CA ALA A 24 -12.39 -42.10 -38.80
C ALA A 24 -11.20 -43.07 -38.65
N ALA A 25 -11.12 -43.78 -37.52
CA ALA A 25 -10.01 -44.71 -37.25
C ALA A 25 -10.02 -45.93 -38.18
N ALA A 26 -11.21 -46.34 -38.64
CA ALA A 26 -11.44 -47.36 -39.64
C ALA A 26 -12.69 -47.02 -40.48
N ALA A 27 -12.95 -47.76 -41.55
CA ALA A 27 -14.05 -47.51 -42.48
C ALA A 27 -15.42 -48.01 -41.97
N ASP A 28 -15.48 -48.60 -40.79
CA ASP A 28 -16.73 -49.07 -40.20
C ASP A 28 -17.61 -47.90 -39.74
N GLU A 29 -18.92 -48.14 -39.73
CA GLU A 29 -19.92 -47.12 -39.43
C GLU A 29 -19.79 -46.56 -38.01
N VAL A 30 -19.26 -47.32 -37.06
CA VAL A 30 -19.06 -46.87 -35.67
C VAL A 30 -17.90 -45.87 -35.62
N SER A 31 -16.77 -46.18 -36.26
CA SER A 31 -15.62 -45.26 -36.38
C SER A 31 -15.99 -43.95 -37.09
N VAL A 32 -16.81 -44.02 -38.14
CA VAL A 32 -17.32 -42.84 -38.87
C VAL A 32 -18.29 -42.02 -38.01
N ALA A 33 -19.19 -42.68 -37.28
CA ALA A 33 -20.14 -41.98 -36.41
C ALA A 33 -19.44 -41.28 -35.23
N ILE A 34 -18.42 -41.90 -34.64
CA ILE A 34 -17.65 -41.33 -33.53
C ILE A 34 -16.86 -40.09 -34.00
N SER A 35 -16.16 -40.16 -35.13
CA SER A 35 -15.41 -39.01 -35.66
C SER A 35 -16.33 -37.83 -36.03
N ALA A 36 -17.51 -38.12 -36.58
CA ALA A 36 -18.53 -37.11 -36.86
C ALA A 36 -19.05 -36.44 -35.58
N LEU A 37 -19.34 -37.22 -34.53
CA LEU A 37 -19.79 -36.69 -33.23
C LEU A 37 -18.75 -35.73 -32.62
N PHE A 38 -17.48 -36.14 -32.57
CA PHE A 38 -16.41 -35.29 -32.04
C PHE A 38 -16.18 -34.04 -32.88
N SER A 39 -16.24 -34.16 -34.21
CA SER A 39 -16.10 -33.00 -35.11
C SER A 39 -17.24 -31.99 -34.93
N GLN A 40 -18.47 -32.47 -34.74
CA GLN A 40 -19.62 -31.62 -34.43
C GLN A 40 -19.49 -30.95 -33.05
N HIS A 41 -19.00 -31.67 -32.04
CA HIS A 41 -18.73 -31.11 -30.71
C HIS A 41 -17.64 -30.04 -30.76
N GLY A 42 -16.55 -30.27 -31.50
CA GLY A 42 -15.49 -29.29 -31.72
C GLY A 42 -16.02 -28.00 -32.37
N ALA A 43 -16.89 -28.12 -33.39
CA ALA A 43 -17.53 -26.96 -34.01
C ALA A 43 -18.43 -26.18 -33.04
N ALA A 44 -19.21 -26.88 -32.20
CA ALA A 44 -20.04 -26.26 -31.17
C ALA A 44 -19.19 -25.54 -30.10
N PHE A 45 -18.06 -26.13 -29.70
CA PHE A 45 -17.11 -25.50 -28.77
C PHE A 45 -16.51 -24.20 -29.35
N GLN A 46 -16.19 -24.16 -30.64
CA GLN A 46 -15.69 -22.94 -31.29
C GLN A 46 -16.74 -21.83 -31.34
N ALA A 47 -18.00 -22.17 -31.61
CA ALA A 47 -19.11 -21.22 -31.57
C ALA A 47 -19.30 -20.63 -30.15
N ALA A 48 -19.29 -21.50 -29.13
CA ALA A 48 -19.39 -21.08 -27.73
C ALA A 48 -18.20 -20.21 -27.30
N SER A 49 -16.98 -20.56 -27.72
CA SER A 49 -15.76 -19.79 -27.44
C SER A 49 -15.81 -18.38 -28.03
N THR A 50 -16.37 -18.24 -29.23
CA THR A 50 -16.57 -16.93 -29.88
C THR A 50 -17.55 -16.07 -29.07
N GLN A 51 -18.65 -16.65 -28.61
CA GLN A 51 -19.62 -15.96 -27.76
C GLN A 51 -19.03 -15.55 -26.41
N ALA A 52 -18.24 -16.44 -25.79
CA ALA A 52 -17.54 -16.15 -24.54
C ALA A 52 -16.53 -15.01 -24.69
N ALA A 53 -15.80 -14.94 -25.82
CA ALA A 53 -14.88 -13.85 -26.11
C ALA A 53 -15.60 -12.49 -26.23
N ALA A 54 -16.77 -12.46 -26.90
CA ALA A 54 -17.60 -11.27 -27.01
C ALA A 54 -18.13 -10.81 -25.64
N PHE A 55 -18.63 -11.75 -24.82
CA PHE A 55 -19.06 -11.47 -23.45
C PHE A 55 -17.91 -10.91 -22.60
N HIS A 56 -16.73 -11.54 -22.65
CA HIS A 56 -15.55 -11.07 -21.91
C HIS A 56 -15.15 -9.64 -22.33
N ALA A 57 -15.22 -9.32 -23.63
CA ALA A 57 -14.96 -7.96 -24.10
C ALA A 57 -15.94 -6.93 -23.52
N GLN A 58 -17.24 -7.24 -23.53
CA GLN A 58 -18.27 -6.39 -22.93
C GLN A 58 -18.10 -6.25 -21.40
N PHE A 59 -17.75 -7.35 -20.73
CA PHE A 59 -17.47 -7.36 -19.30
C PHE A 59 -16.32 -6.42 -18.95
N VAL A 60 -15.17 -6.54 -19.63
CA VAL A 60 -13.99 -5.68 -19.37
C VAL A 60 -14.29 -4.22 -19.67
N GLN A 61 -15.03 -3.94 -20.75
CA GLN A 61 -15.44 -2.58 -21.10
C GLN A 61 -16.32 -1.97 -20.00
N THR A 62 -17.33 -2.72 -19.54
CA THR A 62 -18.24 -2.29 -18.47
C THR A 62 -17.49 -2.08 -17.16
N LEU A 63 -16.59 -3.00 -16.81
CA LEU A 63 -15.78 -2.92 -15.60
C LEU A 63 -14.87 -1.68 -15.59
N THR A 64 -14.28 -1.36 -16.74
CA THR A 64 -13.45 -0.15 -16.89
C THR A 64 -14.30 1.12 -16.80
N GLY A 65 -15.49 1.13 -17.42
CA GLY A 65 -16.45 2.23 -17.30
C GLY A 65 -16.91 2.46 -15.86
N ALA A 66 -17.20 1.39 -15.12
CA ALA A 66 -17.55 1.46 -13.71
C ALA A 66 -16.39 1.99 -12.87
N GLY A 67 -15.17 1.48 -13.07
CA GLY A 67 -13.97 1.96 -12.38
C GLY A 67 -13.73 3.46 -12.58
N ASN A 68 -13.90 3.96 -13.81
CA ASN A 68 -13.79 5.39 -14.11
C ASN A 68 -14.91 6.20 -13.43
N SER A 69 -16.13 5.69 -13.40
CA SER A 69 -17.26 6.37 -12.75
C SER A 69 -17.06 6.53 -11.24
N TYR A 70 -16.54 5.49 -10.57
CA TYR A 70 -16.19 5.56 -9.16
C TYR A 70 -15.03 6.53 -8.90
N ALA A 71 -13.97 6.50 -9.72
CA ALA A 71 -12.86 7.44 -9.59
C ALA A 71 -13.32 8.91 -9.75
N LEU A 72 -14.23 9.16 -10.70
CA LEU A 72 -14.81 10.48 -10.89
C LEU A 72 -15.68 10.90 -9.70
N ALA A 73 -16.51 10.00 -9.17
CA ALA A 73 -17.33 10.27 -7.99
C ALA A 73 -16.48 10.68 -6.77
N GLU A 74 -15.39 9.96 -6.50
CA GLU A 74 -14.43 10.33 -5.45
C GLU A 74 -13.83 11.73 -5.67
N SER A 75 -13.40 12.03 -6.90
CA SER A 75 -12.83 13.35 -7.23
C SER A 75 -13.84 14.49 -7.08
N PHE A 76 -15.11 14.24 -7.43
CA PHE A 76 -16.17 15.23 -7.35
C PHE A 76 -16.64 15.45 -5.91
N ASN A 77 -16.50 14.45 -5.05
CA ASN A 77 -16.86 14.59 -3.64
C ASN A 77 -15.73 15.25 -2.83
N ALA A 78 -14.46 15.06 -3.20
CA ALA A 78 -13.31 15.66 -2.52
C ALA A 78 -13.00 17.09 -3.01
N GLY A 79 -13.03 17.33 -4.33
CA GLY A 79 -12.58 18.59 -4.95
C GLY A 79 -13.31 19.86 -4.49
N PRO A 80 -14.65 19.86 -4.34
CA PRO A 80 -15.40 21.06 -3.93
C PRO A 80 -15.18 21.48 -2.48
N LEU A 81 -14.68 20.59 -1.62
CA LEU A 81 -14.43 20.89 -0.21
C LEU A 81 -13.04 21.51 0.01
N GLN A 82 -12.11 21.34 -0.93
CA GLN A 82 -10.76 21.88 -0.80
C GLN A 82 -10.73 23.42 -0.67
N PRO A 83 -11.46 24.22 -1.47
CA PRO A 83 -11.50 25.66 -1.29
C PRO A 83 -12.05 26.11 0.08
N VAL A 84 -12.97 25.33 0.66
CA VAL A 84 -13.52 25.59 1.99
C VAL A 84 -12.48 25.28 3.07
N LEU A 85 -11.76 24.17 2.95
CA LEU A 85 -10.64 23.84 3.86
C LEU A 85 -9.54 24.89 3.79
N ASP A 86 -9.19 25.34 2.59
CA ASP A 86 -8.19 26.39 2.39
C ASP A 86 -8.65 27.70 3.03
N LEU A 87 -9.93 28.09 2.86
CA LEU A 87 -10.49 29.28 3.51
C LEU A 87 -10.45 29.18 5.04
N VAL A 88 -10.77 28.01 5.61
CA VAL A 88 -10.73 27.77 7.06
C VAL A 88 -9.30 27.79 7.60
N ASN A 89 -8.35 27.22 6.86
CA ASN A 89 -6.96 27.07 7.30
C ASN A 89 -6.10 28.30 7.04
N THR A 90 -6.40 29.11 6.02
CA THR A 90 -5.57 30.25 5.59
C THR A 90 -5.22 31.20 6.74
N PRO A 91 -6.17 31.64 7.60
CA PRO A 91 -5.84 32.57 8.67
C PRO A 91 -4.80 32.01 9.65
N THR A 92 -4.94 30.75 10.09
CA THR A 92 -4.00 30.15 11.04
C THR A 92 -2.71 29.72 10.36
N GLN A 93 -2.76 29.32 9.09
CA GLN A 93 -1.57 29.00 8.32
C GLN A 93 -0.67 30.24 8.19
N LEU A 94 -1.27 31.43 7.94
CA LEU A 94 -0.56 32.70 7.86
C LEU A 94 -0.05 33.19 9.22
N LEU A 95 -0.87 33.08 10.27
CA LEU A 95 -0.55 33.65 11.59
C LEU A 95 0.33 32.73 12.45
N LEU A 96 0.16 31.41 12.32
CA LEU A 96 0.73 30.40 13.22
C LEU A 96 1.55 29.33 12.48
N GLY A 97 1.65 29.40 11.15
CA GLY A 97 2.38 28.43 10.33
C GLY A 97 1.76 27.02 10.32
N ARG A 98 0.52 26.87 10.81
CA ARG A 98 -0.17 25.59 10.97
C ARG A 98 -1.64 25.69 10.59
N PRO A 99 -2.22 24.65 9.97
CA PRO A 99 -3.63 24.66 9.64
C PRO A 99 -4.46 24.57 10.91
N LEU A 100 -5.68 25.08 10.87
CA LEU A 100 -6.62 24.95 11.98
C LEU A 100 -7.14 23.52 12.06
N ILE A 101 -7.43 22.95 10.89
CA ILE A 101 -7.91 21.57 10.70
C ILE A 101 -7.15 20.88 9.58
N GLY A 102 -6.90 19.58 9.74
CA GLY A 102 -6.27 18.75 8.73
C GLY A 102 -5.06 18.00 9.26
N ASP A 103 -4.76 16.88 8.64
CA ASP A 103 -3.65 16.02 9.05
C ASP A 103 -2.30 16.63 8.65
N GLY A 104 -1.27 16.29 9.41
CA GLY A 104 0.11 16.63 9.09
C GLY A 104 0.59 15.85 7.88
N ALA A 105 1.39 16.50 7.03
CA ALA A 105 1.97 15.83 5.87
C ALA A 105 2.95 14.72 6.31
N ASP A 106 2.87 13.55 5.67
CA ASP A 106 3.85 12.49 5.88
C ASP A 106 5.25 12.96 5.46
N GLY A 107 6.26 12.46 6.16
CA GLY A 107 7.65 12.64 5.84
C GLY A 107 7.98 12.05 4.47
N THR A 108 8.96 12.66 3.81
CA THR A 108 9.51 12.21 2.53
C THR A 108 11.01 11.97 2.66
N ALA A 109 11.63 11.33 1.67
CA ALA A 109 13.08 11.15 1.67
C ALA A 109 13.86 12.48 1.82
N ALA A 110 13.35 13.58 1.26
CA ALA A 110 13.97 14.90 1.36
C ALA A 110 13.66 15.62 2.69
N ARG A 111 12.50 15.33 3.30
CA ARG A 111 12.06 15.89 4.58
C ARG A 111 11.51 14.76 5.45
N PRO A 112 12.37 14.03 6.18
CA PRO A 112 11.99 12.75 6.77
C PRO A 112 10.94 12.84 7.87
N ASN A 113 10.86 13.95 8.58
CA ASN A 113 9.92 14.07 9.68
C ASN A 113 8.50 14.34 9.17
N GLY A 114 7.52 13.70 9.80
CA GLY A 114 6.11 14.01 9.62
C GLY A 114 5.78 15.41 10.13
N GLY A 115 4.92 16.11 9.40
CA GLY A 115 4.39 17.41 9.77
C GLY A 115 3.42 17.31 10.96
N ALA A 116 3.30 18.40 11.72
CA ALA A 116 2.31 18.48 12.77
C ALA A 116 0.89 18.55 12.17
N GLY A 117 -0.07 17.90 12.84
CA GLY A 117 -1.49 18.03 12.52
C GLY A 117 -2.04 19.43 12.79
N GLY A 118 -3.28 19.66 12.38
CA GLY A 118 -4.00 20.91 12.60
C GLY A 118 -4.14 21.26 14.08
N LEU A 119 -4.32 22.54 14.37
CA LEU A 119 -4.38 23.05 15.74
C LEU A 119 -5.57 22.50 16.53
N LEU A 120 -6.75 22.37 15.91
CA LEU A 120 -7.97 21.87 16.56
C LEU A 120 -8.23 20.41 16.25
N TYR A 121 -8.13 20.03 14.98
CA TYR A 121 -8.41 18.68 14.54
C TYR A 121 -7.41 18.24 13.48
N GLY A 122 -6.79 17.08 13.69
CA GLY A 122 -5.90 16.48 12.71
C GLY A 122 -4.83 15.62 13.37
N ASN A 123 -4.57 14.49 12.74
CA ASN A 123 -3.49 13.60 13.12
C ASN A 123 -2.14 14.20 12.71
N GLY A 124 -1.06 13.82 13.39
CA GLY A 124 0.28 14.10 12.90
C GLY A 124 0.65 13.20 11.73
N GLY A 125 1.50 13.71 10.83
CA GLY A 125 2.01 12.92 9.70
C GLY A 125 3.00 11.86 10.16
N ASN A 126 3.11 10.76 9.44
CA ASN A 126 4.07 9.71 9.72
C ASN A 126 5.48 10.15 9.34
N GLY A 127 6.49 9.69 10.07
CA GLY A 127 7.88 9.83 9.69
C GLY A 127 8.24 8.91 8.53
N PHE A 128 9.17 9.36 7.69
CA PHE A 128 9.69 8.61 6.56
C PHE A 128 10.62 7.49 7.03
N SER A 129 10.40 6.29 6.50
CA SER A 129 11.27 5.13 6.70
C SER A 129 12.47 5.19 5.77
N GLN A 130 13.68 5.26 6.35
CA GLN A 130 14.90 5.43 5.58
C GLN A 130 15.39 4.11 4.97
N THR A 131 15.88 4.20 3.73
CA THR A 131 16.60 3.11 3.06
C THR A 131 18.11 3.34 3.00
N THR A 132 18.56 4.57 3.24
CA THR A 132 19.98 4.93 3.27
C THR A 132 20.64 4.47 4.56
N ALA A 133 21.73 3.71 4.46
CA ALA A 133 22.50 3.25 5.62
C ALA A 133 22.95 4.44 6.49
N GLY A 134 22.87 4.27 7.82
CA GLY A 134 23.22 5.32 8.79
C GLY A 134 22.21 6.46 8.93
N ALA A 135 21.18 6.55 8.07
CA ALA A 135 20.17 7.60 8.18
C ALA A 135 19.08 7.20 9.20
N ALA A 136 18.86 8.05 10.20
CA ALA A 136 17.81 7.86 11.20
C ALA A 136 16.42 7.97 10.59
N GLY A 137 15.50 7.14 11.08
CA GLY A 137 14.10 7.20 10.70
C GLY A 137 13.48 8.55 11.04
N GLY A 138 12.57 9.03 10.19
CA GLY A 138 11.88 10.29 10.43
C GLY A 138 11.01 10.23 11.69
N ALA A 139 10.96 11.30 12.47
CA ALA A 139 10.02 11.39 13.58
C ALA A 139 8.59 11.55 13.06
N GLY A 140 7.63 10.95 13.76
CA GLY A 140 6.21 11.22 13.55
C GLY A 140 5.83 12.63 14.01
N GLY A 141 4.90 13.25 13.31
CA GLY A 141 4.35 14.55 13.67
C GLY A 141 3.40 14.46 14.87
N SER A 142 3.34 15.52 15.67
CA SER A 142 2.37 15.60 16.77
C SER A 142 1.02 16.12 16.28
N ALA A 143 -0.07 15.66 16.89
CA ALA A 143 -1.40 16.24 16.71
C ALA A 143 -1.56 17.57 17.46
N GLY A 144 -2.68 18.28 17.23
CA GLY A 144 -3.05 19.49 17.96
C GLY A 144 -3.93 19.19 19.19
N LEU A 145 -5.17 19.69 19.19
CA LEU A 145 -6.12 19.46 20.27
C LEU A 145 -6.75 18.06 20.20
N ILE A 146 -7.25 17.68 19.03
CA ILE A 146 -7.84 16.36 18.75
C ILE A 146 -7.12 15.72 17.57
N GLY A 147 -6.63 14.50 17.76
CA GLY A 147 -5.96 13.72 16.71
C GLY A 147 -4.88 12.82 17.28
N ASN A 148 -4.51 11.77 16.55
CA ASN A 148 -3.43 10.88 16.94
C ASN A 148 -2.07 11.41 16.48
N GLY A 149 -1.02 11.09 17.22
CA GLY A 149 0.34 11.33 16.76
C GLY A 149 0.70 10.41 15.59
N GLY A 150 1.54 10.90 14.68
CA GLY A 150 2.03 10.12 13.55
C GLY A 150 3.03 9.05 14.00
N ALA A 151 3.13 7.94 13.27
CA ALA A 151 4.15 6.93 13.55
C ALA A 151 5.55 7.44 13.22
N GLY A 152 6.56 6.98 13.95
CA GLY A 152 7.96 7.15 13.58
C GLY A 152 8.35 6.23 12.43
N GLY A 153 9.18 6.73 11.52
CA GLY A 153 9.74 5.95 10.40
C GLY A 153 10.86 5.02 10.85
N SER A 154 11.10 3.94 10.11
CA SER A 154 12.23 3.05 10.41
C SER A 154 13.58 3.67 10.08
N GLY A 155 14.61 3.34 10.86
CA GLY A 155 15.99 3.69 10.55
C GLY A 155 16.53 2.90 9.37
N GLY A 156 17.41 3.52 8.59
CA GLY A 156 18.21 2.81 7.58
C GLY A 156 19.27 1.92 8.24
N ALA A 157 19.98 1.11 7.47
CA ALA A 157 20.88 0.09 8.03
C ALA A 157 21.82 0.63 9.13
N GLY A 158 21.79 0.00 10.32
CA GLY A 158 22.55 0.39 11.50
C GLY A 158 22.08 1.67 12.22
N ALA A 159 21.03 2.34 11.74
CA ALA A 159 20.56 3.62 12.26
C ALA A 159 19.31 3.47 13.14
N VAL A 160 19.08 4.45 14.01
CA VAL A 160 17.93 4.44 14.92
C VAL A 160 16.61 4.67 14.20
N GLY A 161 15.54 4.07 14.72
CA GLY A 161 14.17 4.37 14.32
C GLY A 161 13.72 5.75 14.81
N GLY A 162 12.81 6.37 14.09
CA GLY A 162 12.22 7.66 14.45
C GLY A 162 11.26 7.55 15.63
N ALA A 163 11.16 8.59 16.45
CA ALA A 163 10.17 8.63 17.51
C ALA A 163 8.74 8.77 16.94
N GLY A 164 7.75 8.19 17.61
CA GLY A 164 6.35 8.46 17.36
C GLY A 164 5.96 9.87 17.82
N GLY A 165 5.02 10.49 17.12
CA GLY A 165 4.50 11.81 17.46
C GLY A 165 3.52 11.76 18.62
N ASN A 166 3.31 12.88 19.31
CA ASN A 166 2.37 12.93 20.42
C ASN A 166 0.92 13.00 19.92
N GLY A 167 0.02 12.33 20.64
CA GLY A 167 -1.42 12.46 20.48
C GLY A 167 -1.93 13.84 20.90
N GLY A 168 -3.19 14.10 20.57
CA GLY A 168 -3.85 15.38 20.79
C GLY A 168 -3.96 15.69 22.28
N TRP A 169 -3.91 16.98 22.60
CA TRP A 169 -3.94 17.43 23.99
C TRP A 169 -5.22 16.98 24.72
N LEU A 170 -6.38 17.09 24.05
CA LEU A 170 -7.66 16.68 24.60
C LEU A 170 -7.96 15.21 24.31
N TYR A 171 -7.82 14.80 23.06
CA TYR A 171 -8.13 13.44 22.61
C TYR A 171 -7.18 12.98 21.51
N GLY A 172 -6.58 11.83 21.73
CA GLY A 172 -5.79 11.13 20.72
C GLY A 172 -4.66 10.30 21.33
N ASN A 173 -4.32 9.24 20.63
CA ASN A 173 -3.25 8.34 21.01
C ASN A 173 -1.90 8.87 20.53
N GLY A 174 -0.85 8.54 21.26
CA GLY A 174 0.52 8.72 20.80
C GLY A 174 0.84 7.79 19.62
N GLY A 175 1.67 8.25 18.70
CA GLY A 175 2.13 7.46 17.57
C GLY A 175 3.14 6.40 18.00
N ILE A 176 3.20 5.28 17.30
CA ILE A 176 4.21 4.25 17.56
C ILE A 176 5.61 4.72 17.17
N GLY A 177 6.64 4.27 17.88
CA GLY A 177 8.04 4.47 17.50
C GLY A 177 8.43 3.58 16.32
N GLY A 178 9.30 4.10 15.46
CA GLY A 178 9.83 3.37 14.31
C GLY A 178 10.87 2.32 14.70
N ALA A 179 10.98 1.23 13.95
CA ALA A 179 12.01 0.23 14.19
C ALA A 179 13.42 0.76 13.87
N GLY A 180 14.44 0.28 14.58
CA GLY A 180 15.83 0.48 14.19
C GLY A 180 16.18 -0.27 12.90
N GLY A 181 17.24 0.14 12.22
CA GLY A 181 17.72 -0.52 11.01
C GLY A 181 18.76 -1.59 11.29
N THR A 182 18.64 -2.74 10.62
CA THR A 182 19.60 -3.85 10.73
C THR A 182 20.97 -3.44 10.21
N ALA A 183 22.04 -3.81 10.91
CA ALA A 183 23.39 -3.48 10.45
C ALA A 183 23.83 -4.38 9.29
N THR A 184 24.49 -3.78 8.29
CA THR A 184 24.97 -4.49 7.09
C THR A 184 26.50 -4.56 7.00
N ALA A 185 27.23 -3.74 7.77
CA ALA A 185 28.68 -3.75 7.80
C ALA A 185 29.22 -4.62 8.94
N LEU A 186 30.21 -5.48 8.65
CA LEU A 186 30.84 -6.38 9.63
C LEU A 186 31.29 -5.60 10.88
N GLY A 187 30.99 -6.14 12.06
CA GLY A 187 31.36 -5.49 13.33
C GLY A 187 30.45 -4.34 13.76
N SER A 188 29.41 -4.00 13.01
CA SER A 188 28.47 -2.92 13.36
C SER A 188 27.27 -3.41 14.18
N SER A 189 26.83 -2.61 15.15
CA SER A 189 25.61 -2.82 15.94
C SER A 189 24.36 -2.43 15.16
N GLY A 190 23.26 -3.13 15.43
CA GLY A 190 21.95 -2.77 14.86
C GLY A 190 21.42 -1.47 15.47
N GLY A 191 20.55 -0.80 14.72
CA GLY A 191 19.90 0.42 15.18
C GLY A 191 18.91 0.17 16.31
N ALA A 192 18.83 1.11 17.26
CA ALA A 192 17.81 1.09 18.30
C ALA A 192 16.44 1.47 17.73
N GLY A 193 15.36 0.97 18.33
CA GLY A 193 14.00 1.42 18.03
C GLY A 193 13.73 2.83 18.57
N GLY A 194 12.88 3.57 17.88
CA GLY A 194 12.42 4.88 18.31
C GLY A 194 11.42 4.79 19.46
N ALA A 195 11.34 5.80 20.32
CA ALA A 195 10.33 5.86 21.36
C ALA A 195 8.93 6.02 20.78
N GLY A 196 7.91 5.50 21.46
CA GLY A 196 6.51 5.84 21.20
C GLY A 196 6.20 7.27 21.64
N GLY A 197 5.22 7.88 20.99
CA GLY A 197 4.73 9.21 21.35
C GLY A 197 3.78 9.14 22.55
N SER A 198 3.61 10.25 23.25
CA SER A 198 2.75 10.33 24.43
C SER A 198 1.29 10.64 24.08
N ALA A 199 0.37 10.32 24.98
CA ALA A 199 -1.00 10.84 25.00
C ALA A 199 -1.21 11.73 26.24
N TRP A 200 -2.13 12.69 26.17
CA TRP A 200 -2.35 13.69 27.23
C TRP A 200 -3.58 13.39 28.08
N LEU A 201 -4.75 13.96 27.75
CA LEU A 201 -5.94 13.82 28.58
C LEU A 201 -6.70 12.51 28.31
N LEU A 202 -7.08 12.29 27.05
CA LEU A 202 -7.84 11.10 26.63
C LEU A 202 -7.09 10.39 25.50
N GLY A 203 -6.56 9.22 25.81
CA GLY A 203 -5.84 8.38 24.85
C GLY A 203 -4.81 7.50 25.54
N SER A 204 -4.15 6.67 24.76
CA SER A 204 -3.01 5.87 25.19
C SER A 204 -1.75 6.33 24.48
N GLY A 205 -0.62 6.32 25.18
CA GLY A 205 0.67 6.50 24.53
C GLY A 205 0.97 5.40 23.51
N GLY A 206 1.89 5.69 22.60
CA GLY A 206 2.32 4.79 21.55
C GLY A 206 3.34 3.77 22.08
N ALA A 207 3.36 2.59 21.46
CA ALA A 207 4.42 1.61 21.72
C ALA A 207 5.77 2.11 21.18
N GLY A 208 6.87 1.74 21.84
CA GLY A 208 8.20 1.93 21.30
C GLY A 208 8.49 0.98 20.15
N GLY A 209 9.39 1.39 19.25
CA GLY A 209 9.83 0.61 18.12
C GLY A 209 10.76 -0.52 18.51
N ALA A 210 10.80 -1.59 17.72
CA ALA A 210 11.78 -2.65 17.92
C ALA A 210 13.20 -2.19 17.60
N GLY A 211 14.18 -2.67 18.35
CA GLY A 211 15.59 -2.60 17.94
C GLY A 211 15.90 -3.63 16.85
N ALA A 212 17.03 -3.48 16.18
CA ALA A 212 17.41 -4.33 15.06
C ALA A 212 18.70 -5.11 15.30
N ASN A 213 18.92 -6.18 14.54
CA ASN A 213 20.09 -7.04 14.68
C ASN A 213 21.39 -6.31 14.26
N GLY A 214 22.49 -6.63 14.95
CA GLY A 214 23.85 -6.32 14.51
C GLY A 214 24.27 -7.18 13.31
N ALA A 215 25.36 -6.80 12.65
CA ALA A 215 25.88 -7.57 11.52
C ALA A 215 26.61 -8.82 12.02
N ASN A 216 26.38 -9.96 11.36
CA ASN A 216 27.07 -11.21 11.65
C ASN A 216 28.57 -11.06 11.34
N GLY A 217 29.46 -11.47 12.25
CA GLY A 217 30.89 -11.45 11.94
C GLY A 217 31.87 -11.71 13.07
N ASN A 218 31.52 -11.57 14.35
CA ASN A 218 32.48 -11.88 15.43
C ASN A 218 31.90 -12.26 16.80
N GLY A 219 30.58 -12.49 16.94
CA GLY A 219 29.97 -12.87 18.22
C GLY A 219 29.94 -11.78 19.31
N VAL A 220 30.43 -10.56 19.01
CA VAL A 220 30.49 -9.41 19.93
C VAL A 220 29.53 -8.28 19.55
N THR A 221 28.90 -8.32 18.36
CA THR A 221 28.01 -7.25 17.88
C THR A 221 26.61 -7.40 18.45
N ALA A 222 26.24 -6.50 19.36
CA ALA A 222 24.90 -6.44 19.92
C ALA A 222 23.85 -5.97 18.89
N GLY A 223 22.62 -6.46 19.05
CA GLY A 223 21.46 -5.81 18.45
C GLY A 223 21.17 -4.47 19.12
N GLY A 224 20.44 -3.60 18.42
CA GLY A 224 19.91 -2.37 19.00
C GLY A 224 18.82 -2.66 20.02
N ALA A 225 18.70 -1.78 21.01
CA ALA A 225 17.64 -1.86 22.01
C ALA A 225 16.26 -1.48 21.41
N GLY A 226 15.18 -2.01 21.99
CA GLY A 226 13.84 -1.49 21.72
C GLY A 226 13.66 -0.08 22.28
N GLY A 227 12.78 0.69 21.66
CA GLY A 227 12.35 2.00 22.16
C GLY A 227 11.38 1.87 23.33
N SER A 228 11.31 2.90 24.15
CA SER A 228 10.32 3.01 25.23
C SER A 228 8.93 3.30 24.67
N GLY A 229 7.88 2.83 25.35
CA GLY A 229 6.52 3.34 25.13
C GLY A 229 6.36 4.77 25.65
N GLY A 230 5.32 5.46 25.17
CA GLY A 230 4.95 6.82 25.58
C GLY A 230 3.73 6.88 26.50
#